data_AF-A0A402AQK9-F1
#
_entry.id   AF-A0A402AQK9-F1
#
_cell.length_a   1.000
_cell.length_b   1.000
_cell.length_c   1.000
_cell.angle_alpha   90.00
_cell.angle_beta   90.00
_cell.angle_gamma   90.00
#
_symmetry.space_group_name_H-M   'P 1'
#
loop_
_entity.id
_entity.type
_entity.pdbx_description
1 polymer ?
#
loop_
_entity_poly.entity_id
_entity_poly.type
_entity_poly.pdbx_seq_one_letter_code
_entity_poly.pdbx_strand_id
1 'polypeptide(L)'
;MEHTGQHEARLARALVALEGLAVGDAFGDQFFKQREQAAERLANRTLLESPWPYTDDTQMALSLVSILRQYGSIQQDQLAASFAEHYEGSRAYGPSMHYLLRAIRAGNPWREATAQQFAGQGSFGNGAAMRIAPLGAYFADDLQAVIEQATLAAEVTHTHPEAIAGSIAVALATAYAWQLRQSGRLPERPEFLDLILPHIPTSEVRRKIRWARDFSADIALDAVVNQLGNGSKISSQDTVPFVLWCAGESLNDYQEALWLTASALGDVDTTCAMVGGIVATYTGPTAIPTAWLQAREPLPTWHLAPRKSNNKRELYVRGLSPLNLFLHEKSNNKRELYVRGLSPLNLFLHEKSNNKRELYVRGLSLLNLFCMKRGNNNSLRQIK
;
A
#
# COMPACT_ATOMS: atom_id res chain seq x y z
N MET A 1 -7.09 -7.52 23.69
CA MET A 1 -8.10 -8.10 22.77
C MET A 1 -8.71 -7.00 21.91
N GLU A 2 -9.05 -5.83 22.46
CA GLU A 2 -9.65 -4.69 21.75
C GLU A 2 -8.78 -4.13 20.60
N HIS A 3 -7.47 -3.90 20.81
CA HIS A 3 -6.53 -3.48 19.75
C HIS A 3 -6.40 -4.49 18.59
N THR A 4 -6.63 -5.78 18.84
CA THR A 4 -6.56 -6.81 17.80
C THR A 4 -7.82 -6.77 16.93
N GLY A 5 -9.00 -6.55 17.54
CA GLY A 5 -10.26 -6.43 16.80
C GLY A 5 -10.31 -5.21 15.89
N GLN A 6 -9.81 -4.05 16.36
CA GLN A 6 -9.73 -2.84 15.53
C GLN A 6 -8.79 -3.02 14.34
N HIS A 7 -7.62 -3.65 14.56
CA HIS A 7 -6.65 -3.92 13.49
C HIS A 7 -7.23 -4.80 12.38
N GLU A 8 -7.90 -5.90 12.74
CA GLU A 8 -8.52 -6.79 11.75
C GLU A 8 -9.68 -6.12 11.01
N ALA A 9 -10.48 -5.29 11.70
CA ALA A 9 -11.55 -4.53 11.06
C ALA A 9 -11.00 -3.49 10.05
N ARG A 10 -9.91 -2.79 10.41
CA ARG A 10 -9.21 -1.87 9.49
C ARG A 10 -8.61 -2.63 8.29
N LEU A 11 -8.02 -3.80 8.52
CA LEU A 11 -7.49 -4.64 7.44
C LEU A 11 -8.60 -5.13 6.50
N ALA A 12 -9.77 -5.51 7.03
CA ALA A 12 -10.89 -5.91 6.19
C ALA A 12 -11.33 -4.79 5.24
N ARG A 13 -11.35 -3.53 5.69
CA ARG A 13 -11.63 -2.36 4.83
C ARG A 13 -10.56 -2.20 3.75
N ALA A 14 -9.29 -2.31 4.13
CA ALA A 14 -8.16 -2.21 3.20
C ALA A 14 -8.23 -3.27 2.09
N LEU A 15 -8.65 -4.49 2.43
CA LEU A 15 -8.80 -5.58 1.45
C LEU A 15 -9.95 -5.33 0.47
N VAL A 16 -11.06 -4.72 0.91
CA VAL A 16 -12.14 -4.30 -0.02
C VAL A 16 -11.63 -3.28 -1.03
N ALA A 17 -10.92 -2.25 -0.56
CA ALA A 17 -10.31 -1.26 -1.44
C ALA A 17 -9.25 -1.87 -2.36
N LEU A 18 -8.46 -2.84 -1.88
CA LEU A 18 -7.46 -3.54 -2.69
C LEU A 18 -8.09 -4.35 -3.83
N GLU A 19 -9.16 -5.11 -3.57
CA GLU A 19 -9.84 -5.86 -4.63
C GLU A 19 -10.46 -4.91 -5.67
N GLY A 20 -11.09 -3.83 -5.23
CA GLY A 20 -11.62 -2.79 -6.12
C GLY A 20 -10.54 -2.13 -6.97
N LEU A 21 -9.40 -1.82 -6.36
CA LEU A 21 -8.24 -1.25 -7.06
C LEU A 21 -7.69 -2.25 -8.08
N ALA A 22 -7.48 -3.50 -7.67
CA ALA A 22 -6.82 -4.48 -8.52
C ALA A 22 -7.68 -4.96 -9.70
N VAL A 23 -9.01 -4.98 -9.53
CA VAL A 23 -9.92 -5.17 -10.67
C VAL A 23 -9.94 -3.94 -11.57
N GLY A 24 -9.89 -2.73 -11.00
CA GLY A 24 -9.83 -1.47 -11.77
C GLY A 24 -8.57 -1.37 -12.64
N ASP A 25 -7.41 -1.67 -12.04
CA ASP A 25 -6.11 -1.79 -12.71
C ASP A 25 -6.20 -2.74 -13.93
N ALA A 26 -6.52 -4.01 -13.68
CA ALA A 26 -6.58 -5.01 -14.74
C ALA A 26 -7.69 -4.75 -15.77
N PHE A 27 -8.79 -4.11 -15.37
CA PHE A 27 -9.81 -3.61 -16.27
C PHE A 27 -9.22 -2.56 -17.23
N GLY A 28 -8.52 -1.57 -16.69
CA GLY A 28 -7.93 -0.49 -17.47
C GLY A 28 -6.79 -0.93 -18.38
N ASP A 29 -5.94 -1.86 -17.93
CA ASP A 29 -4.80 -2.38 -18.72
C ASP A 29 -5.25 -2.99 -20.07
N GLN A 30 -6.48 -3.51 -20.14
CA GLN A 30 -7.04 -4.05 -21.38
C GLN A 30 -7.15 -3.06 -22.53
N PHE A 31 -7.13 -1.75 -22.26
CA PHE A 31 -7.27 -0.71 -23.27
C PHE A 31 -5.92 -0.22 -23.81
N PHE A 32 -4.80 -0.67 -23.24
CA PHE A 32 -3.49 -0.60 -23.89
C PHE A 32 -3.26 -1.77 -24.85
N LYS A 33 -3.99 -2.87 -24.68
CA LYS A 33 -4.01 -4.01 -25.61
C LYS A 33 -4.96 -3.73 -26.75
N GLN A 34 -4.52 -4.00 -27.98
CA GLN A 34 -5.29 -3.69 -29.19
C GLN A 34 -5.74 -2.22 -29.22
N ARG A 35 -4.81 -1.30 -28.94
CA ARG A 35 -5.07 0.13 -28.72
C ARG A 35 -5.88 0.80 -29.84
N GLU A 36 -5.71 0.37 -31.08
CA GLU A 36 -6.47 0.88 -32.24
C GLU A 36 -7.99 0.64 -32.11
N GLN A 37 -8.39 -0.42 -31.40
CA GLN A 37 -9.79 -0.80 -31.17
C GLN A 37 -10.32 -0.29 -29.81
N ALA A 38 -9.49 0.36 -28.99
CA ALA A 38 -9.86 0.73 -27.63
C ALA A 38 -11.08 1.66 -27.58
N ALA A 39 -11.13 2.69 -28.45
CA ALA A 39 -12.25 3.63 -28.50
C ALA A 39 -13.57 2.96 -28.90
N GLU A 40 -13.55 2.08 -29.90
CA GLU A 40 -14.72 1.31 -30.32
C GLU A 40 -15.18 0.36 -29.22
N ARG A 41 -14.24 -0.34 -28.57
CA ARG A 41 -14.53 -1.23 -27.45
C ARG A 41 -15.13 -0.49 -26.25
N LEU A 42 -14.66 0.71 -25.95
CA LEU A 42 -15.24 1.56 -24.89
C LEU A 42 -16.67 1.98 -25.24
N ALA A 43 -16.90 2.45 -26.47
CA ALA A 43 -18.23 2.85 -26.94
C ALA A 43 -19.24 1.69 -26.87
N ASN A 44 -18.79 0.47 -27.17
CA ASN A 44 -19.63 -0.74 -27.14
C ASN A 44 -19.59 -1.49 -25.80
N ARG A 45 -18.83 -1.00 -24.81
CA ARG A 45 -18.56 -1.66 -23.52
C ARG A 45 -18.09 -3.13 -23.65
N THR A 46 -17.18 -3.37 -24.59
CA THR A 46 -16.63 -4.70 -24.92
C THR A 46 -15.29 -4.96 -24.24
N LEU A 47 -15.20 -6.07 -23.49
CA LEU A 47 -14.02 -6.50 -22.75
C LEU A 47 -13.26 -7.62 -23.48
N LEU A 48 -11.96 -7.76 -23.20
CA LEU A 48 -11.17 -8.88 -23.71
C LEU A 48 -11.47 -10.15 -22.92
N GLU A 49 -11.16 -11.30 -23.51
CA GLU A 49 -11.18 -12.57 -22.79
C GLU A 49 -10.15 -12.58 -21.65
N SER A 50 -10.47 -13.33 -20.59
CA SER A 50 -9.56 -13.58 -19.47
C SER A 50 -8.31 -14.36 -19.92
N PRO A 51 -7.16 -14.23 -19.24
CA PRO A 51 -6.94 -13.48 -18.01
C PRO A 51 -6.59 -12.00 -18.25
N TRP A 52 -7.03 -11.12 -17.34
CA TRP A 52 -6.63 -9.72 -17.28
C TRP A 52 -5.49 -9.58 -16.25
N PRO A 53 -4.25 -9.38 -16.70
CA PRO A 53 -3.14 -9.14 -15.78
C PRO A 53 -3.29 -7.78 -15.10
N TYR A 54 -2.80 -7.69 -13.87
CA TYR A 54 -2.63 -6.43 -13.15
C TYR A 54 -1.24 -5.83 -13.41
N THR A 55 -1.06 -4.53 -13.16
CA THR A 55 0.18 -3.76 -13.39
C THR A 55 0.91 -3.40 -12.09
N ASP A 56 1.80 -2.41 -12.12
CA ASP A 56 2.51 -1.93 -10.94
C ASP A 56 1.58 -1.29 -9.92
N ASP A 57 0.43 -0.75 -10.32
CA ASP A 57 -0.63 -0.25 -9.45
C ASP A 57 -0.98 -1.24 -8.35
N THR A 58 -1.43 -2.43 -8.75
CA THR A 58 -1.74 -3.53 -7.84
C THR A 58 -0.49 -4.05 -7.14
N GLN A 59 0.62 -4.24 -7.85
CA GLN A 59 1.85 -4.79 -7.25
C GLN A 59 2.35 -3.93 -6.07
N MET A 60 2.30 -2.61 -6.22
CA MET A 60 2.66 -1.68 -5.15
C MET A 60 1.58 -1.59 -4.07
N ALA A 61 0.28 -1.64 -4.42
CA ALA A 61 -0.80 -1.67 -3.44
C ALA A 61 -0.73 -2.90 -2.51
N LEU A 62 -0.34 -4.06 -3.04
CA LEU A 62 -0.11 -5.29 -2.26
C LEU A 62 0.99 -5.10 -1.21
N SER A 63 2.09 -4.40 -1.55
CA SER A 63 3.15 -4.06 -0.60
C SER A 63 2.63 -3.16 0.51
N LEU A 64 1.80 -2.17 0.17
CA LEU A 64 1.18 -1.28 1.16
C LEU A 64 0.32 -2.05 2.15
N VAL A 65 -0.55 -2.94 1.67
CA VAL A 65 -1.40 -3.80 2.52
C VAL A 65 -0.57 -4.75 3.37
N SER A 66 0.53 -5.31 2.84
CA SER A 66 1.46 -6.14 3.61
C SER A 66 2.06 -5.38 4.80
N ILE A 67 2.47 -4.13 4.60
CA ILE A 67 3.01 -3.27 5.67
C ILE A 67 1.94 -2.93 6.70
N LEU A 68 0.74 -2.53 6.27
CA LEU A 68 -0.37 -2.24 7.18
C LEU A 68 -0.74 -3.49 7.99
N ARG A 69 -0.81 -4.67 7.36
CA ARG A 69 -1.04 -5.94 8.03
C ARG A 69 0.02 -6.22 9.08
N GLN A 70 1.30 -6.08 8.74
CA GLN A 70 2.40 -6.41 9.65
C GLN A 70 2.53 -5.42 10.81
N TYR A 71 2.39 -4.11 10.56
CA TYR A 71 2.80 -3.07 11.50
C TYR A 71 1.65 -2.19 12.01
N GLY A 72 0.50 -2.19 11.33
CA GLY A 72 -0.64 -1.32 11.66
C GLY A 72 -0.42 0.16 11.34
N SER A 73 0.72 0.49 10.72
CA SER A 73 1.13 1.82 10.27
C SER A 73 2.19 1.67 9.18
N ILE A 74 2.46 2.76 8.47
CA ILE A 74 3.55 2.84 7.53
C ILE A 74 4.88 2.86 8.28
N GLN A 75 5.69 1.88 7.95
CA GLN A 75 7.10 1.78 8.34
C GLN A 75 7.92 1.98 7.07
N GLN A 76 8.36 3.21 6.79
CA GLN A 76 8.89 3.59 5.48
C GLN A 76 10.05 2.68 5.01
N ASP A 77 10.95 2.27 5.91
CA ASP A 77 12.05 1.37 5.58
C ASP A 77 11.56 -0.03 5.15
N GLN A 78 10.53 -0.53 5.84
CA GLN A 78 9.92 -1.82 5.51
C GLN A 78 9.12 -1.72 4.21
N LEU A 79 8.45 -0.59 3.96
CA LEU A 79 7.71 -0.34 2.73
C LEU A 79 8.67 -0.24 1.52
N ALA A 80 9.76 0.50 1.65
CA ALA A 80 10.81 0.59 0.63
C ALA A 80 11.39 -0.79 0.30
N ALA A 81 11.71 -1.57 1.35
CA ALA A 81 12.19 -2.94 1.19
C ALA A 81 11.13 -3.83 0.51
N SER A 82 9.85 -3.73 0.89
CA SER A 82 8.77 -4.51 0.28
C SER A 82 8.58 -4.19 -1.20
N PHE A 83 8.62 -2.91 -1.59
CA PHE A 83 8.56 -2.52 -3.00
C PHE A 83 9.75 -3.09 -3.78
N ALA A 84 10.95 -3.01 -3.22
CA ALA A 84 12.15 -3.54 -3.85
C ALA A 84 12.13 -5.08 -3.92
N GLU A 85 11.67 -5.78 -2.88
CA GLU A 85 11.59 -7.24 -2.83
C GLU A 85 10.61 -7.77 -3.89
N HIS A 86 9.41 -7.18 -3.97
CA HIS A 86 8.33 -7.64 -4.84
C HIS A 86 8.30 -6.93 -6.21
N TYR A 87 9.31 -6.13 -6.55
CA TYR A 87 9.41 -5.52 -7.87
C TYR A 87 9.52 -6.57 -8.99
N GLU A 88 8.60 -6.50 -9.94
CA GLU A 88 8.54 -7.35 -11.14
C GLU A 88 8.60 -6.46 -12.38
N GLY A 89 9.71 -6.51 -13.12
CA GLY A 89 9.95 -5.58 -14.23
C GLY A 89 8.95 -5.66 -15.40
N SER A 90 8.16 -6.72 -15.48
CA SER A 90 7.11 -6.91 -16.48
C SER A 90 5.79 -6.21 -16.14
N ARG A 91 5.63 -5.65 -14.93
CA ARG A 91 4.39 -5.02 -14.45
C ARG A 91 4.29 -3.54 -14.83
N ALA A 92 4.69 -3.15 -16.04
CA ALA A 92 4.50 -1.80 -16.59
C ALA A 92 5.07 -0.57 -15.84
N TYR A 93 5.89 -0.76 -14.79
CA TYR A 93 6.52 0.35 -14.04
C TYR A 93 7.13 1.46 -14.91
N GLY A 94 6.95 2.70 -14.48
CA GLY A 94 7.61 3.86 -15.09
C GLY A 94 9.16 3.78 -15.04
N PRO A 95 9.89 4.42 -15.99
CA PRO A 95 11.35 4.31 -16.08
C PRO A 95 12.12 4.68 -14.80
N SER A 96 11.68 5.72 -14.08
CA SER A 96 12.29 6.15 -12.81
C SER A 96 12.12 5.11 -11.70
N MET A 97 10.98 4.42 -11.68
CA MET A 97 10.68 3.38 -10.70
C MET A 97 11.51 2.13 -10.94
N HIS A 98 11.71 1.74 -12.20
CA HIS A 98 12.63 0.65 -12.53
C HIS A 98 14.05 0.90 -11.99
N TYR A 99 14.56 2.13 -12.08
CA TYR A 99 15.87 2.48 -11.51
C TYR A 99 15.84 2.43 -9.98
N LEU A 100 14.88 3.12 -9.36
CA LEU A 100 14.78 3.23 -7.90
C LEU A 100 14.67 1.86 -7.21
N LEU A 101 13.75 1.01 -7.65
CA LEU A 101 13.50 -0.28 -6.98
C LEU A 101 14.68 -1.25 -7.14
N ARG A 102 15.37 -1.20 -8.29
CA ARG A 102 16.61 -1.98 -8.48
C ARG A 102 17.75 -1.45 -7.60
N ALA A 103 17.89 -0.14 -7.44
CA ALA A 103 18.89 0.44 -6.55
C ALA A 103 18.65 0.04 -5.09
N ILE A 104 17.40 0.12 -4.61
CA ILE A 104 17.05 -0.33 -3.25
C ILE A 104 17.30 -1.83 -3.09
N ARG A 105 16.93 -2.66 -4.08
CA ARG A 105 17.19 -4.10 -4.08
C ARG A 105 18.69 -4.42 -4.03
N ALA A 106 19.53 -3.57 -4.65
CA ALA A 106 20.99 -3.68 -4.59
C ALA A 106 21.59 -3.22 -3.26
N GLY A 107 20.79 -2.73 -2.32
CA GLY A 107 21.21 -2.30 -0.99
C GLY A 107 21.45 -0.80 -0.83
N ASN A 108 21.12 0.01 -1.84
CA ASN A 108 21.27 1.47 -1.73
C ASN A 108 20.25 2.03 -0.72
N PRO A 109 20.65 3.03 0.10
CA PRO A 109 19.73 3.71 1.01
C PRO A 109 18.58 4.36 0.24
N TRP A 110 17.34 3.91 0.48
CA TRP A 110 16.19 4.36 -0.30
C TRP A 110 15.98 5.88 -0.22
N ARG A 111 16.24 6.51 0.94
CA ARG A 111 16.08 7.96 1.11
C ARG A 111 16.98 8.75 0.16
N GLU A 112 18.23 8.31 0.01
CA GLU A 112 19.17 8.95 -0.92
C GLU A 112 18.75 8.70 -2.36
N ALA A 113 18.39 7.46 -2.70
CA ALA A 113 17.97 7.10 -4.06
C ALA A 113 16.70 7.85 -4.50
N THR A 114 15.71 7.99 -3.62
CA THR A 114 14.48 8.74 -3.89
C THR A 114 14.75 10.24 -3.94
N ALA A 115 15.53 10.79 -3.00
CA ALA A 115 15.85 12.22 -2.98
C ALA A 115 16.62 12.67 -4.22
N GLN A 116 17.41 11.80 -4.85
CA GLN A 116 18.16 12.12 -6.08
C GLN A 116 17.29 12.12 -7.35
N GLN A 117 16.06 11.61 -7.30
CA GLN A 117 15.19 11.58 -8.48
C GLN A 117 14.92 13.00 -9.00
N PHE A 118 14.92 13.13 -10.34
CA PHE A 118 14.66 14.39 -11.04
C PHE A 118 15.54 15.55 -10.55
N ALA A 119 16.85 15.27 -10.40
CA ALA A 119 17.85 16.24 -9.95
C ALA A 119 17.51 16.91 -8.60
N GLY A 120 16.91 16.15 -7.68
CA GLY A 120 16.55 16.65 -6.35
C GLY A 120 15.12 17.19 -6.22
N GLN A 121 14.38 17.30 -7.32
CA GLN A 121 13.01 17.83 -7.29
C GLN A 121 11.99 16.81 -6.79
N GLY A 122 12.31 15.51 -6.92
CA GLY A 122 11.37 14.43 -6.63
C GLY A 122 10.36 14.20 -7.76
N SER A 123 9.80 12.99 -7.81
CA SER A 123 8.76 12.63 -8.78
C SER A 123 7.42 13.27 -8.40
N PHE A 124 6.80 14.02 -9.33
CA PHE A 124 5.39 14.45 -9.23
C PHE A 124 4.39 13.43 -9.81
N GLY A 125 4.90 12.24 -10.20
CA GLY A 125 4.10 11.19 -10.81
C GLY A 125 2.89 10.76 -9.98
N ASN A 126 1.91 10.15 -10.65
CA ASN A 126 0.71 9.59 -10.01
C ASN A 126 0.98 8.26 -9.28
N GLY A 127 2.16 7.65 -9.43
CA GLY A 127 2.49 6.33 -8.88
C GLY A 127 2.50 6.23 -7.34
N ALA A 128 2.49 7.35 -6.62
CA ALA A 128 2.23 7.34 -5.17
C ALA A 128 0.72 7.26 -4.85
N ALA A 129 -0.12 7.94 -5.64
CA ALA A 129 -1.57 7.97 -5.47
C ALA A 129 -2.23 6.68 -5.96
N MET A 130 -1.71 6.08 -7.03
CA MET A 130 -2.29 4.88 -7.67
C MET A 130 -2.50 3.70 -6.72
N ARG A 131 -1.63 3.59 -5.71
CA ARG A 131 -1.57 2.47 -4.75
C ARG A 131 -2.23 2.75 -3.40
N ILE A 132 -2.77 3.95 -3.17
CA ILE A 132 -3.01 4.46 -1.81
C ILE A 132 -4.41 4.16 -1.25
N ALA A 133 -5.38 3.78 -2.09
CA ALA A 133 -6.76 3.54 -1.66
C ALA A 133 -6.86 2.55 -0.47
N PRO A 134 -6.14 1.41 -0.43
CA PRO A 134 -6.16 0.51 0.72
C PRO A 134 -5.75 1.17 2.05
N LEU A 135 -4.84 2.13 2.04
CA LEU A 135 -4.44 2.89 3.22
C LEU A 135 -5.55 3.82 3.70
N GLY A 136 -6.21 4.52 2.76
CA GLY A 136 -7.37 5.34 3.07
C GLY A 136 -8.49 4.54 3.74
N ALA A 137 -8.81 3.37 3.19
CA ALA A 137 -9.79 2.46 3.78
C ALA A 137 -9.35 1.92 5.15
N TYR A 138 -8.05 1.61 5.32
CA TYR A 138 -7.51 1.12 6.59
C TYR A 138 -7.68 2.14 7.73
N PHE A 139 -7.34 3.41 7.49
CA PHE A 139 -7.44 4.48 8.48
C PHE A 139 -8.75 5.27 8.40
N ALA A 140 -9.80 4.73 7.77
CA ALA A 140 -11.04 5.46 7.54
C ALA A 140 -11.76 5.95 8.83
N ASP A 141 -11.40 5.43 9.99
CA ASP A 141 -11.86 5.87 11.32
C ASP A 141 -11.02 7.00 11.94
N ASP A 142 -9.96 7.46 11.28
CA ASP A 142 -9.05 8.51 11.73
C ASP A 142 -8.45 9.28 10.54
N LEU A 143 -9.08 10.40 10.15
CA LEU A 143 -8.68 11.19 9.00
C LEU A 143 -7.30 11.85 9.15
N GLN A 144 -6.87 12.14 10.39
CA GLN A 144 -5.54 12.68 10.64
C GLN A 144 -4.49 11.61 10.34
N ALA A 145 -4.73 10.37 10.79
CA ALA A 145 -3.89 9.23 10.43
C ALA A 145 -3.89 8.96 8.91
N VAL A 146 -5.02 9.15 8.20
CA VAL A 146 -5.04 9.04 6.73
C VAL A 146 -4.02 10.00 6.10
N ILE A 147 -4.04 11.28 6.49
CA ILE A 147 -3.15 12.30 5.93
C ILE A 147 -1.68 11.98 6.24
N GLU A 148 -1.38 11.69 7.51
CA GLU A 148 -0.01 11.40 7.96
C GLU A 148 0.56 10.15 7.29
N GLN A 149 -0.21 9.06 7.28
CA GLN A 149 0.25 7.77 6.76
C GLN A 149 0.33 7.79 5.22
N ALA A 150 -0.58 8.51 4.53
CA ALA A 150 -0.50 8.69 3.09
C ALA A 150 0.74 9.49 2.68
N THR A 151 1.07 10.54 3.44
CA THR A 151 2.31 11.32 3.24
C THR A 151 3.54 10.43 3.37
N LEU A 152 3.65 9.68 4.49
CA LEU A 152 4.78 8.78 4.73
C LEU A 152 4.91 7.71 3.63
N ALA A 153 3.80 7.18 3.12
CA ALA A 153 3.81 6.17 2.05
C ALA A 153 4.20 6.75 0.69
N ALA A 154 3.82 8.00 0.40
CA ALA A 154 4.18 8.69 -0.84
C ALA A 154 5.69 8.97 -0.89
N GLU A 155 6.25 9.53 0.18
CA GLU A 155 7.66 9.93 0.29
C GLU A 155 8.67 8.81 0.01
N VAL A 156 8.27 7.54 0.18
CA VAL A 156 9.13 6.39 -0.13
C VAL A 156 9.58 6.40 -1.59
N THR A 157 8.73 6.86 -2.51
CA THR A 157 9.05 6.88 -3.96
C THR A 157 8.79 8.21 -4.65
N HIS A 158 8.00 9.10 -4.05
CA HIS A 158 7.63 10.40 -4.61
C HIS A 158 7.68 11.46 -3.52
N THR A 159 8.75 12.27 -3.52
CA THR A 159 8.95 13.36 -2.54
C THR A 159 8.38 14.69 -3.00
N HIS A 160 7.89 14.79 -4.24
CA HIS A 160 7.37 16.05 -4.76
C HIS A 160 6.01 16.39 -4.08
N PRO A 161 5.78 17.65 -3.66
CA PRO A 161 4.55 18.06 -2.96
C PRO A 161 3.25 17.73 -3.71
N GLU A 162 3.26 17.80 -5.04
CA GLU A 162 2.11 17.45 -5.89
C GLU A 162 1.74 15.96 -5.81
N ALA A 163 2.73 15.07 -5.75
CA ALA A 163 2.48 13.63 -5.60
C ALA A 163 1.96 13.29 -4.20
N ILE A 164 2.47 13.98 -3.18
CA ILE A 164 1.99 13.86 -1.81
C ILE A 164 0.54 14.35 -1.72
N ALA A 165 0.23 15.53 -2.27
CA ALA A 165 -1.13 16.07 -2.30
C ALA A 165 -2.11 15.14 -3.04
N GLY A 166 -1.70 14.55 -4.17
CA GLY A 166 -2.48 13.54 -4.89
C GLY A 166 -2.76 12.30 -4.05
N SER A 167 -1.73 11.78 -3.36
CA SER A 167 -1.86 10.60 -2.50
C SER A 167 -2.79 10.83 -1.32
N ILE A 168 -2.68 12.00 -0.67
CA ILE A 168 -3.60 12.41 0.41
C ILE A 168 -5.03 12.49 -0.11
N ALA A 169 -5.24 13.06 -1.29
CA ALA A 169 -6.58 13.25 -1.85
C ALA A 169 -7.29 11.92 -2.15
N VAL A 170 -6.60 10.96 -2.77
CA VAL A 170 -7.15 9.62 -3.03
C VAL A 170 -7.40 8.87 -1.73
N ALA A 171 -6.46 8.91 -0.77
CA ALA A 171 -6.62 8.24 0.52
C ALA A 171 -7.82 8.79 1.32
N LEU A 172 -8.01 10.12 1.33
CA LEU A 172 -9.16 10.76 1.97
C LEU A 172 -10.46 10.44 1.24
N ALA A 173 -10.46 10.42 -0.10
CA ALA A 173 -11.63 10.02 -0.87
C ALA A 173 -12.08 8.60 -0.51
N THR A 174 -11.13 7.66 -0.37
CA THR A 174 -11.45 6.29 0.07
C THR A 174 -11.94 6.24 1.52
N ALA A 175 -11.35 7.03 2.42
CA ALA A 175 -11.79 7.11 3.82
C ALA A 175 -13.22 7.65 3.93
N TYR A 176 -13.54 8.74 3.23
CA TYR A 176 -14.89 9.30 3.19
C TYR A 176 -15.89 8.38 2.51
N ALA A 177 -15.51 7.71 1.41
CA ALA A 177 -16.35 6.68 0.78
C ALA A 177 -16.80 5.61 1.80
N TRP A 178 -15.89 5.16 2.67
CA TRP A 178 -16.25 4.25 3.76
C TRP A 178 -17.21 4.89 4.78
N GLN A 179 -16.89 6.10 5.27
CA GLN A 179 -17.73 6.79 6.28
C GLN A 179 -19.15 7.08 5.76
N LEU A 180 -19.27 7.45 4.48
CA LEU A 180 -20.54 7.73 3.81
C LEU A 180 -21.38 6.46 3.69
N ARG A 181 -20.76 5.34 3.29
CA ARG A 181 -21.41 4.02 3.31
C ARG A 181 -21.94 3.68 4.70
N GLN A 182 -21.13 3.87 5.73
CA GLN A 182 -21.52 3.55 7.12
C GLN A 182 -22.66 4.43 7.63
N SER A 183 -22.78 5.66 7.14
CA SER A 183 -23.89 6.57 7.48
C SER A 183 -25.11 6.42 6.55
N GLY A 184 -25.01 5.60 5.50
CA GLY A 184 -26.07 5.43 4.50
C GLY A 184 -26.30 6.67 3.63
N ARG A 185 -25.33 7.58 3.56
CA ARG A 185 -25.43 8.84 2.81
C ARG A 185 -24.74 8.72 1.46
N LEU A 186 -25.47 8.96 0.38
CA LEU A 186 -24.93 9.15 -0.96
C LEU A 186 -24.78 10.66 -1.23
N PRO A 187 -23.56 11.21 -1.27
CA PRO A 187 -23.36 12.60 -1.68
C PRO A 187 -23.43 12.76 -3.20
N GLU A 188 -23.80 13.95 -3.66
CA GLU A 188 -23.46 14.39 -5.02
C GLU A 188 -21.96 14.70 -5.14
N ARG A 189 -21.42 14.73 -6.37
CA ARG A 189 -19.99 15.03 -6.60
C ARG A 189 -19.50 16.28 -5.86
N PRO A 190 -20.16 17.46 -5.91
CA PRO A 190 -19.63 18.64 -5.22
C PRO A 190 -19.51 18.43 -3.70
N GLU A 191 -20.51 17.79 -3.09
CA GLU A 191 -20.50 17.48 -1.66
C GLU A 191 -19.39 16.49 -1.30
N PHE A 192 -19.15 15.48 -2.15
CA PHE A 192 -18.08 14.51 -1.93
C PHE A 192 -16.71 15.19 -1.96
N LEU A 193 -16.48 16.09 -2.93
CA LEU A 193 -15.22 16.81 -3.06
C LEU A 193 -15.02 17.88 -1.98
N ASP A 194 -16.10 18.46 -1.46
CA ASP A 194 -16.06 19.40 -0.33
C ASP A 194 -15.58 18.76 0.98
N LEU A 195 -15.77 17.46 1.16
CA LEU A 195 -15.20 16.72 2.30
C LEU A 195 -13.67 16.63 2.22
N ILE A 196 -13.13 16.54 1.00
CA ILE A 196 -11.71 16.23 0.74
C ILE A 196 -10.88 17.52 0.68
N LEU A 197 -11.37 18.53 -0.03
CA LEU A 197 -10.67 19.79 -0.35
C LEU A 197 -10.03 20.54 0.84
N PRO A 198 -10.65 20.58 2.05
CA PRO A 198 -10.08 21.28 3.20
C PRO A 198 -8.75 20.69 3.69
N HIS A 199 -8.51 19.40 3.42
CA HIS A 199 -7.35 18.68 3.93
C HIS A 199 -6.17 18.62 2.95
N ILE A 200 -6.40 19.00 1.69
CA ILE A 200 -5.35 18.92 0.67
C ILE A 200 -4.43 20.13 0.82
N PRO A 201 -3.09 19.94 0.87
CA PRO A 201 -2.13 21.03 0.85
C PRO A 201 -2.31 21.94 -0.37
N THR A 202 -1.85 23.19 -0.28
CA THR A 202 -1.84 24.10 -1.44
C THR A 202 -0.97 23.52 -2.56
N SER A 203 -1.60 23.24 -3.70
CA SER A 203 -1.01 22.57 -4.85
C SER A 203 -1.87 22.76 -6.10
N GLU A 204 -1.32 22.44 -7.27
CA GLU A 204 -2.06 22.35 -8.52
C GLU A 204 -3.10 21.23 -8.50
N VAL A 205 -2.80 20.09 -7.85
CA VAL A 205 -3.80 19.05 -7.55
C VAL A 205 -5.02 19.67 -6.85
N ARG A 206 -4.82 20.40 -5.73
CA ARG A 206 -5.91 21.02 -4.97
C ARG A 206 -6.71 22.01 -5.82
N ARG A 207 -6.01 22.79 -6.65
CA ARG A 207 -6.64 23.77 -7.54
C ARG A 207 -7.54 23.11 -8.56
N LYS A 208 -7.09 22.02 -9.18
CA LYS A 208 -7.89 21.25 -10.14
C LYS A 208 -9.01 20.44 -9.48
N ILE A 209 -8.86 19.97 -8.24
CA ILE A 209 -9.99 19.37 -7.50
C ILE A 209 -11.12 20.38 -7.29
N ARG A 210 -10.80 21.68 -7.08
CA ARG A 210 -11.85 22.73 -7.06
C ARG A 210 -12.58 22.85 -8.39
N TRP A 211 -11.85 22.82 -9.51
CA TRP A 211 -12.48 22.78 -10.84
C TRP A 211 -13.37 21.54 -11.02
N ALA A 212 -12.86 20.37 -10.64
CA ALA A 212 -13.62 19.13 -10.64
C ALA A 212 -14.89 19.23 -9.79
N ARG A 213 -14.88 20.01 -8.70
CA ARG A 213 -16.02 20.29 -7.82
C ARG A 213 -17.01 21.29 -8.41
N ASP A 214 -16.55 22.25 -9.19
CA ASP A 214 -17.38 23.34 -9.72
C ASP A 214 -17.95 23.08 -11.13
N PHE A 215 -17.58 21.99 -11.81
CA PHE A 215 -18.20 21.62 -13.08
C PHE A 215 -19.71 21.41 -12.94
N SER A 216 -20.45 21.69 -14.02
CA SER A 216 -21.88 21.38 -14.08
C SER A 216 -22.12 19.87 -14.18
N ALA A 217 -23.31 19.41 -13.80
CA ALA A 217 -23.67 18.00 -13.88
C ALA A 217 -23.79 17.48 -15.32
N ASP A 218 -24.00 18.37 -16.30
CA ASP A 218 -24.13 18.07 -17.73
C ASP A 218 -22.84 18.28 -18.53
N ILE A 219 -21.70 18.48 -17.86
CA ILE A 219 -20.43 18.72 -18.54
C ILE A 219 -20.03 17.53 -19.43
N ALA A 220 -19.62 17.81 -20.67
CA ALA A 220 -19.10 16.78 -21.56
C ALA A 220 -17.74 16.24 -21.08
N LEU A 221 -17.54 14.93 -21.19
CA LEU A 221 -16.30 14.26 -20.76
C LEU A 221 -15.05 14.87 -21.39
N ASP A 222 -15.09 15.21 -22.68
CA ASP A 222 -13.96 15.87 -23.37
C ASP A 222 -13.56 17.20 -22.71
N ALA A 223 -14.54 17.98 -22.23
CA ALA A 223 -14.26 19.23 -21.52
C ALA A 223 -13.62 18.98 -20.15
N VAL A 224 -14.05 17.92 -19.44
CA VAL A 224 -13.43 17.49 -18.18
C VAL A 224 -11.98 17.09 -18.41
N VAL A 225 -11.73 16.22 -19.40
CA VAL A 225 -10.38 15.73 -19.76
C VAL A 225 -9.48 16.89 -20.16
N ASN A 226 -9.97 17.84 -20.96
CA ASN A 226 -9.18 19.01 -21.37
C ASN A 226 -8.70 19.86 -20.18
N GLN A 227 -9.49 19.95 -19.11
CA GLN A 227 -9.19 20.81 -17.96
C GLN A 227 -8.46 20.09 -16.81
N LEU A 228 -8.88 18.86 -16.51
CA LEU A 228 -8.32 18.08 -15.42
C LEU A 228 -7.14 17.21 -15.86
N GLY A 229 -7.17 16.74 -17.11
CA GLY A 229 -6.34 15.64 -17.60
C GLY A 229 -7.09 14.30 -17.55
N ASN A 230 -6.39 13.25 -17.98
CA ASN A 230 -6.83 11.84 -17.91
C ASN A 230 -5.64 10.92 -17.56
N GLY A 231 -4.62 11.50 -16.92
CA GLY A 231 -3.38 10.84 -16.57
C GLY A 231 -2.36 10.66 -17.69
N SER A 232 -2.65 11.03 -18.95
CA SER A 232 -1.70 10.89 -20.07
C SER A 232 -0.31 11.53 -19.81
N LYS A 233 -0.21 12.50 -18.90
CA LYS A 233 1.07 13.13 -18.50
C LYS A 233 1.78 12.41 -17.34
N ILE A 234 1.23 11.29 -16.85
CA ILE A 234 1.74 10.47 -15.73
C ILE A 234 2.09 11.34 -14.52
N SER A 235 1.20 12.28 -14.19
CA SER A 235 1.41 13.25 -13.11
C SER A 235 0.19 13.31 -12.21
N SER A 236 0.41 13.57 -10.92
CA SER A 236 -0.71 13.64 -9.97
C SER A 236 -1.70 14.75 -10.35
N GLN A 237 -1.23 15.88 -10.88
CA GLN A 237 -2.06 17.00 -11.33
C GLN A 237 -2.90 16.69 -12.56
N ASP A 238 -2.47 15.76 -13.40
CA ASP A 238 -3.17 15.34 -14.63
C ASP A 238 -4.09 14.14 -14.40
N THR A 239 -3.99 13.49 -13.22
CA THR A 239 -4.66 12.22 -12.94
C THR A 239 -5.67 12.33 -11.80
N VAL A 240 -5.22 12.78 -10.61
CA VAL A 240 -6.01 12.69 -9.38
C VAL A 240 -7.29 13.54 -9.41
N PRO A 241 -7.29 14.79 -9.93
CA PRO A 241 -8.53 15.56 -10.03
C PRO A 241 -9.59 14.88 -10.90
N PHE A 242 -9.18 14.24 -12.00
CA PHE A 242 -10.07 13.49 -12.89
C PHE A 242 -10.62 12.23 -12.20
N VAL A 243 -9.76 11.47 -11.52
CA VAL A 243 -10.15 10.30 -10.70
C VAL A 243 -11.21 10.67 -9.67
N LEU A 244 -11.02 11.77 -8.94
CA LEU A 244 -11.98 12.20 -7.93
C LEU A 244 -13.29 12.70 -8.53
N TRP A 245 -13.24 13.29 -9.73
CA TRP A 245 -14.43 13.63 -10.50
C TRP A 245 -15.22 12.36 -10.87
N CYS A 246 -14.59 11.37 -11.49
CA CYS A 246 -15.23 10.10 -11.84
C CYS A 246 -15.81 9.37 -10.63
N ALA A 247 -15.05 9.29 -9.53
CA ALA A 247 -15.54 8.67 -8.30
C ALA A 247 -16.73 9.43 -7.70
N GLY A 248 -16.77 10.76 -7.79
CA GLY A 248 -17.89 11.57 -7.33
C GLY A 248 -19.16 11.45 -8.20
N GLU A 249 -19.01 11.23 -9.51
CA GLU A 249 -20.13 11.03 -10.44
C GLU A 249 -20.78 9.65 -10.30
N SER A 250 -20.03 8.63 -9.86
CA SER A 250 -20.50 7.24 -9.85
C SER A 250 -20.15 6.49 -8.57
N LEU A 251 -20.17 7.19 -7.42
CA LEU A 251 -19.71 6.64 -6.14
C LEU A 251 -20.48 5.37 -5.71
N ASN A 252 -21.73 5.24 -6.13
CA ASN A 252 -22.62 4.12 -5.81
C ASN A 252 -22.66 3.01 -6.87
N ASP A 253 -21.92 3.11 -7.97
CA ASP A 253 -21.90 2.10 -9.04
C ASP A 253 -20.47 1.83 -9.51
N TYR A 254 -19.92 0.68 -9.10
CA TYR A 254 -18.56 0.28 -9.43
C TYR A 254 -18.34 0.08 -10.93
N GLN A 255 -19.31 -0.50 -11.64
CA GLN A 255 -19.15 -0.78 -13.07
C GLN A 255 -19.21 0.51 -13.86
N GLU A 256 -20.20 1.36 -13.56
CA GLU A 256 -20.35 2.64 -14.26
C GLU A 256 -19.15 3.55 -14.00
N ALA A 257 -18.63 3.59 -12.77
CA ALA A 257 -17.45 4.36 -12.45
C ALA A 257 -16.23 3.94 -13.29
N LEU A 258 -16.00 2.63 -13.48
CA LEU A 258 -14.89 2.16 -14.32
C LEU A 258 -15.11 2.45 -15.81
N TRP A 259 -16.32 2.28 -16.33
CA TRP A 259 -16.62 2.62 -17.73
C TRP A 259 -16.49 4.12 -18.02
N LEU A 260 -17.02 4.97 -17.12
CA LEU A 260 -16.86 6.42 -17.20
C LEU A 260 -15.38 6.80 -17.22
N THR A 261 -14.60 6.24 -16.30
CA THR A 261 -13.17 6.53 -16.17
C THR A 261 -12.40 6.11 -17.41
N ALA A 262 -12.62 4.88 -17.89
CA ALA A 262 -11.90 4.36 -19.05
C ALA A 262 -12.28 5.04 -20.37
N SER A 263 -13.50 5.59 -20.46
CA SER A 263 -13.96 6.34 -21.65
C SER A 263 -13.12 7.59 -21.92
N ALA A 264 -12.40 8.11 -20.93
CA ALA A 264 -11.49 9.24 -21.09
C ALA A 264 -10.14 8.87 -21.73
N LEU A 265 -9.83 7.58 -21.89
CA LEU A 265 -8.52 7.09 -22.32
C LEU A 265 -7.39 7.65 -21.44
N GLY A 266 -6.15 7.69 -21.96
CA GLY A 266 -4.99 8.18 -21.24
C GLY A 266 -4.32 7.10 -20.41
N ASP A 267 -4.18 7.32 -19.11
CA ASP A 267 -3.56 6.41 -18.15
C ASP A 267 -4.63 5.53 -17.49
N VAL A 268 -5.20 4.64 -18.32
CA VAL A 268 -6.49 3.99 -18.05
C VAL A 268 -6.42 3.01 -16.88
N ASP A 269 -5.38 2.19 -16.80
CA ASP A 269 -5.11 1.29 -15.67
C ASP A 269 -5.01 2.07 -14.36
N THR A 270 -4.20 3.12 -14.33
CA THR A 270 -3.93 3.92 -13.14
C THR A 270 -5.15 4.69 -12.64
N THR A 271 -5.90 5.31 -13.57
CA THR A 271 -7.13 6.02 -13.23
C THR A 271 -8.22 5.06 -12.74
N CYS A 272 -8.41 3.92 -13.43
CA CYS A 272 -9.37 2.89 -13.02
C CYS A 272 -8.98 2.21 -11.69
N ALA A 273 -7.70 2.02 -11.41
CA ALA A 273 -7.21 1.48 -10.15
C ALA A 273 -7.62 2.38 -8.96
N MET A 274 -7.39 3.69 -9.07
CA MET A 274 -7.78 4.62 -8.01
C MET A 274 -9.29 4.73 -7.86
N VAL A 275 -10.04 4.87 -8.96
CA VAL A 275 -11.51 4.95 -8.93
C VAL A 275 -12.09 3.66 -8.35
N GLY A 276 -11.61 2.50 -8.80
CA GLY A 276 -12.04 1.20 -8.33
C GLY A 276 -11.82 1.03 -6.82
N GLY A 277 -10.66 1.45 -6.30
CA GLY A 277 -10.39 1.42 -4.86
C GLY A 277 -11.32 2.31 -4.04
N ILE A 278 -11.62 3.52 -4.51
CA ILE A 278 -12.54 4.46 -3.85
C ILE A 278 -13.98 3.91 -3.89
N VAL A 279 -14.48 3.55 -5.07
CA VAL A 279 -15.88 3.19 -5.29
C VAL A 279 -16.22 1.82 -4.68
N ALA A 280 -15.32 0.84 -4.73
CA ALA A 280 -15.51 -0.44 -4.04
C ALA A 280 -15.62 -0.26 -2.53
N THR A 281 -14.97 0.76 -1.96
CA THR A 281 -15.05 1.05 -0.53
C THR A 281 -16.43 1.61 -0.13
N TYR A 282 -17.08 2.38 -1.00
CA TYR A 282 -18.45 2.85 -0.79
C TYR A 282 -19.49 1.76 -1.07
N THR A 283 -19.37 1.07 -2.21
CA THR A 283 -20.36 0.07 -2.64
C THR A 283 -20.24 -1.25 -1.87
N GLY A 284 -19.05 -1.56 -1.37
CA GLY A 284 -18.73 -2.82 -0.71
C GLY A 284 -18.29 -3.92 -1.69
N PRO A 285 -17.72 -5.03 -1.19
CA PRO A 285 -17.05 -6.03 -2.01
C PRO A 285 -17.99 -6.79 -2.97
N THR A 286 -19.29 -6.84 -2.69
CA THR A 286 -20.28 -7.56 -3.50
C THR A 286 -20.69 -6.81 -4.76
N ALA A 287 -20.35 -5.52 -4.88
CA ALA A 287 -20.67 -4.71 -6.04
C ALA A 287 -19.67 -4.91 -7.20
N ILE A 288 -18.48 -5.45 -6.92
CA ILE A 288 -17.51 -5.81 -7.95
C ILE A 288 -18.07 -7.04 -8.70
N PRO A 289 -18.22 -6.98 -10.04
CA PRO A 289 -18.78 -8.10 -10.80
C PRO A 289 -17.94 -9.37 -10.61
N THR A 290 -18.59 -10.49 -10.30
CA THR A 290 -17.93 -11.78 -10.12
C THR A 290 -17.15 -12.20 -11.37
N ALA A 291 -17.69 -11.93 -12.56
CA ALA A 291 -17.01 -12.20 -13.83
C ALA A 291 -15.70 -11.41 -13.98
N TRP A 292 -15.65 -10.16 -13.49
CA TRP A 292 -14.44 -9.32 -13.57
C TRP A 292 -13.39 -9.76 -12.56
N LEU A 293 -13.81 -10.12 -11.34
CA LEU A 293 -12.94 -10.73 -10.33
C LEU A 293 -12.30 -12.02 -10.83
N GLN A 294 -13.06 -12.85 -11.56
CA GLN A 294 -12.59 -14.11 -12.13
C GLN A 294 -11.72 -13.90 -13.39
N ALA A 295 -12.01 -12.86 -14.18
CA ALA A 295 -11.24 -12.55 -15.37
C ALA A 295 -9.87 -11.96 -15.01
N ARG A 296 -9.78 -11.14 -13.96
CA ARG A 296 -8.50 -10.67 -13.42
C ARG A 296 -7.64 -11.85 -12.95
N GLU A 297 -6.35 -11.81 -13.25
CA GLU A 297 -5.41 -12.81 -12.74
C GLU A 297 -5.43 -12.88 -11.19
N PRO A 298 -5.15 -14.04 -10.59
CA PRO A 298 -5.10 -14.18 -9.14
C PRO A 298 -4.02 -13.31 -8.50
N LEU A 299 -4.34 -12.66 -7.38
CA LEU A 299 -3.33 -11.98 -6.57
C LEU A 299 -2.40 -12.97 -5.89
N PRO A 300 -1.10 -12.64 -5.77
CA PRO A 300 -0.19 -13.42 -4.95
C PRO A 300 -0.55 -13.28 -3.46
N THR A 301 -0.27 -14.31 -2.66
CA THR A 301 -0.73 -14.38 -1.26
C THR A 301 0.24 -13.79 -0.24
N TRP A 302 1.43 -13.31 -0.65
CA TRP A 302 2.45 -12.80 0.27
C TRP A 302 2.00 -11.57 1.07
N HIS A 303 1.11 -10.75 0.53
CA HIS A 303 0.52 -9.61 1.25
C HIS A 303 -0.40 -10.05 2.40
N LEU A 304 -0.81 -11.32 2.41
CA LEU A 304 -1.62 -11.93 3.47
C LEU A 304 -0.78 -12.66 4.52
N ALA A 305 0.55 -12.58 4.45
CA ALA A 305 1.41 -13.22 5.44
C ALA A 305 1.00 -12.79 6.87
N PRO A 306 0.88 -13.73 7.81
CA PRO A 306 0.47 -13.40 9.17
C PRO A 306 1.49 -12.44 9.80
N ARG A 307 1.01 -11.60 10.72
CA ARG A 307 1.89 -10.72 11.50
C ARG A 307 3.05 -11.54 12.05
N LYS A 308 4.29 -11.13 11.71
CA LYS A 308 5.48 -11.70 12.33
C LYS A 308 5.33 -11.49 13.83
N SER A 309 5.14 -12.58 14.59
CA SER A 309 5.05 -12.45 16.03
C SER A 309 6.34 -11.76 16.50
N ASN A 310 6.23 -10.68 17.26
CA ASN A 310 7.37 -9.97 17.86
C ASN A 310 8.16 -10.83 18.88
N ASN A 311 8.06 -12.16 18.83
CA ASN A 311 8.89 -13.11 19.56
C ASN A 311 10.31 -13.23 18.95
N LYS A 312 10.89 -12.14 18.45
CA LYS A 312 12.35 -12.03 18.37
C LYS A 312 12.85 -11.82 19.81
N ARG A 313 13.25 -12.92 20.46
CA ARG A 313 14.11 -12.87 21.65
C ARG A 313 15.54 -12.64 21.16
N GLU A 314 16.04 -11.43 21.28
CA GLU A 314 17.46 -11.15 21.08
C GLU A 314 18.21 -11.58 22.35
N LEU A 315 19.15 -12.53 22.20
CA LEU A 315 20.03 -13.01 23.27
C LEU A 315 21.32 -12.20 23.24
N TYR A 316 21.58 -11.44 24.31
CA TYR A 316 22.86 -10.76 24.51
C TYR A 316 23.69 -11.52 25.54
N VAL A 317 24.94 -11.87 25.19
CA VAL A 317 25.92 -12.45 26.13
C VAL A 317 27.08 -11.47 26.28
N ARG A 318 27.26 -10.89 27.47
CA ARG A 318 28.35 -9.92 27.72
C ARG A 318 29.68 -10.69 27.87
N GLY A 319 30.71 -10.28 27.14
CA GLY A 319 32.03 -10.93 27.12
C GLY A 319 32.30 -11.81 25.89
N LEU A 320 31.30 -12.01 25.03
CA LEU A 320 31.48 -12.58 23.70
C LEU A 320 31.12 -11.51 22.66
N SER A 321 32.02 -11.27 21.72
CA SER A 321 31.73 -10.42 20.56
C SER A 321 30.50 -10.96 19.81
N PRO A 322 29.61 -10.09 19.28
CA PRO A 322 28.48 -10.50 18.44
C PRO A 322 28.87 -11.43 17.28
N LEU A 323 30.14 -11.38 16.85
CA LEU A 323 30.73 -12.23 15.81
C LEU A 323 30.86 -13.71 16.20
N ASN A 324 30.58 -14.08 17.44
CA ASN A 324 30.73 -15.45 17.95
C ASN A 324 29.40 -16.14 18.28
N LEU A 325 28.24 -15.52 18.02
CA LEU A 325 26.91 -16.09 18.28
C LEU A 325 26.13 -16.24 16.97
N PHE A 326 25.74 -17.46 16.64
CA PHE A 326 24.94 -17.75 15.45
C PHE A 326 23.66 -18.47 15.86
N LEU A 327 22.52 -17.94 15.43
CA LEU A 327 21.23 -18.62 15.57
C LEU A 327 20.89 -19.25 14.22
N HIS A 328 20.83 -20.57 14.16
CA HIS A 328 20.42 -21.31 12.97
C HIS A 328 19.01 -21.85 13.17
N GLU A 329 18.10 -21.47 12.28
CA GLU A 329 16.72 -21.92 12.30
C GLU A 329 16.55 -23.05 11.28
N LYS A 330 16.31 -24.28 11.76
CA LYS A 330 16.06 -25.43 10.89
C LYS A 330 14.61 -25.40 10.39
N SER A 331 14.38 -26.03 9.24
CA SER A 331 13.09 -26.17 8.54
C SER A 331 11.90 -26.70 9.37
N ASN A 332 12.13 -27.14 10.60
CA ASN A 332 11.16 -27.82 11.45
C ASN A 332 10.85 -27.01 12.73
N ASN A 333 10.98 -25.67 12.71
CA ASN A 333 10.82 -24.79 13.88
C ASN A 333 11.77 -25.11 15.06
N LYS A 334 12.85 -25.86 14.80
CA LYS A 334 13.93 -26.08 15.78
C LYS A 334 15.02 -25.02 15.57
N ARG A 335 15.39 -24.32 16.65
CA ARG A 335 16.46 -23.31 16.65
C ARG A 335 17.68 -23.88 17.35
N GLU A 336 18.83 -23.78 16.71
CA GLU A 336 20.13 -24.17 17.27
C GLU A 336 20.97 -22.90 17.46
N LEU A 337 21.49 -22.70 18.69
CA LEU A 337 22.39 -21.61 19.01
C LEU A 337 23.82 -22.14 18.98
N TYR A 338 24.65 -21.59 18.10
CA TYR A 338 26.06 -21.90 17.97
C TYR A 338 26.88 -20.78 18.58
N VAL A 339 27.85 -21.15 19.44
CA VAL A 339 28.81 -20.21 20.02
C VAL A 339 30.22 -20.59 19.55
N ARG A 340 30.86 -19.72 18.76
CA ARG A 340 32.20 -19.98 18.22
C ARG A 340 33.22 -20.01 19.37
N GLY A 341 33.97 -21.12 19.49
CA GLY A 341 35.03 -21.29 20.50
C GLY A 341 34.61 -21.99 21.80
N LEU A 342 33.35 -22.42 21.94
CA LEU A 342 32.92 -23.29 23.04
C LEU A 342 32.69 -24.72 22.51
N SER A 343 33.29 -25.71 23.17
CA SER A 343 33.02 -27.12 22.88
C SER A 343 31.54 -27.45 23.18
N PRO A 344 30.86 -28.26 22.35
CA PRO A 344 29.49 -28.72 22.60
C PRO A 344 29.30 -29.37 23.99
N LEU A 345 30.39 -29.90 24.58
CA LEU A 345 30.40 -30.52 25.91
C LEU A 345 30.16 -29.53 27.06
N ASN A 346 30.16 -28.22 26.80
CA ASN A 346 29.98 -27.18 27.81
C ASN A 346 28.59 -26.52 27.79
N LEU A 347 27.67 -26.95 26.93
CA LEU A 347 26.32 -26.41 26.80
C LEU A 347 25.27 -27.47 27.13
N PHE A 348 24.40 -27.19 28.08
CA PHE A 348 23.31 -28.10 28.48
C PHE A 348 21.98 -27.36 28.40
N LEU A 349 21.02 -27.91 27.66
CA LEU A 349 19.66 -27.37 27.60
C LEU A 349 18.76 -28.21 28.50
N HIS A 350 18.13 -27.60 29.48
CA HIS A 350 17.17 -28.25 30.35
C HIS A 350 15.75 -27.74 30.07
N GLU A 351 14.84 -28.64 29.74
CA GLU A 351 13.42 -28.34 29.56
C GLU A 351 12.68 -28.54 30.87
N LYS A 352 12.06 -27.46 31.39
CA LYS A 352 11.12 -27.56 32.52
C LYS A 352 9.70 -27.83 32.00
N SER A 353 8.88 -28.48 32.83
CA SER A 353 7.51 -28.92 32.59
C SER A 353 6.50 -27.85 32.13
N ASN A 354 6.90 -26.58 32.02
CA ASN A 354 6.03 -25.44 31.71
C ASN A 354 6.49 -24.69 30.44
N ASN A 355 7.06 -25.37 29.44
CA ASN A 355 7.61 -24.77 28.21
C ASN A 355 8.68 -23.68 28.46
N LYS A 356 9.36 -23.74 29.61
CA LYS A 356 10.53 -22.91 29.91
C LYS A 356 11.79 -23.74 29.65
N ARG A 357 12.72 -23.18 28.87
CA ARG A 357 14.02 -23.80 28.58
C ARG A 357 15.12 -22.99 29.26
N GLU A 358 15.99 -23.67 29.99
CA GLU A 358 17.16 -23.08 30.64
C GLU A 358 18.41 -23.59 29.93
N LEU A 359 19.30 -22.68 29.55
CA LEU A 359 20.60 -23.01 28.97
C LEU A 359 21.67 -22.87 30.05
N TYR A 360 22.34 -23.97 30.36
CA TYR A 360 23.45 -24.03 31.31
C TYR A 360 24.77 -24.05 30.53
N VAL A 361 25.71 -23.20 30.94
CA VAL A 361 27.07 -23.19 30.39
C VAL A 361 28.04 -23.60 31.50
N ARG A 362 28.73 -24.74 31.32
CA ARG A 362 29.67 -25.27 32.31
C ARG A 362 31.01 -24.56 32.17
N GLY A 363 31.55 -24.02 33.27
CA GLY A 363 32.86 -23.34 33.32
C GLY A 363 32.83 -21.80 33.35
N LEU A 364 31.66 -21.17 33.38
CA LEU A 364 31.51 -19.73 33.61
C LEU A 364 30.99 -19.47 35.03
N SER A 365 31.61 -18.55 35.78
CA SER A 365 31.13 -18.17 37.12
C SER A 365 29.72 -17.55 37.04
N LEU A 366 28.82 -17.95 37.95
CA LEU A 366 27.41 -17.55 38.04
C LEU A 366 27.13 -16.04 38.01
N LEU A 367 28.13 -15.18 38.21
CA LEU A 367 28.00 -13.73 38.18
C LEU A 367 27.78 -13.11 36.78
N ASN A 368 27.88 -13.89 35.69
CA ASN A 368 27.99 -13.33 34.33
C ASN A 368 26.85 -13.68 33.35
N LEU A 369 25.77 -14.33 33.78
CA LEU A 369 24.66 -14.74 32.91
C LEU A 369 23.34 -14.08 33.34
N PHE A 370 22.81 -13.20 32.49
CA PHE A 370 21.47 -12.62 32.66
C PHE A 370 20.71 -12.64 31.35
N CYS A 371 19.44 -13.06 31.39
CA CYS A 371 18.51 -12.90 30.29
C CYS A 371 17.81 -11.53 30.45
N MET A 372 17.94 -10.64 29.46
CA MET A 372 17.22 -9.36 29.47
C MET A 372 16.05 -9.40 28.49
N LYS A 373 14.88 -8.93 28.92
CA LYS A 373 13.74 -8.67 28.03
C LYS A 373 13.60 -7.16 27.84
N ARG A 374 13.55 -6.71 26.59
CA ARG A 374 13.24 -5.32 26.23
C ARG A 374 11.74 -5.10 26.45
N GLY A 375 11.37 -4.20 27.36
CA GLY A 375 9.99 -3.75 27.52
C GLY A 375 9.61 -2.72 26.45
N ASN A 376 8.30 -2.48 26.27
CA ASN A 376 7.76 -1.52 25.28
C ASN A 376 8.31 -0.08 25.43
N ASN A 377 8.90 0.27 26.57
CA ASN A 377 9.47 1.60 26.85
C ASN A 377 11.01 1.62 26.80
N ASN A 378 11.66 0.75 26.02
CA ASN A 378 13.13 0.63 25.94
C ASN A 378 13.85 0.33 27.27
N SER A 379 13.14 0.00 28.35
CA SER A 379 13.77 -0.45 29.60
C SER A 379 14.19 -1.91 29.50
N LEU A 380 15.45 -2.18 29.88
CA LEU A 380 15.99 -3.53 30.04
C LEU A 380 15.63 -4.03 31.44
N ARG A 381 14.88 -5.13 31.53
CA ARG A 381 14.64 -5.82 32.81
C ARG A 381 15.41 -7.14 32.84
N GLN A 382 16.17 -7.33 33.92
CA GLN A 382 16.83 -8.58 34.25
C GLN A 382 15.77 -9.63 34.59
N ILE A 383 15.83 -10.80 33.94
CA ILE A 383 15.01 -11.96 34.24
C ILE A 383 15.92 -12.99 34.93
N LYS A 384 15.51 -13.44 36.12
CA LYS A 384 16.15 -14.55 36.83
C LYS A 384 15.89 -15.88 36.13
#